data_AF-A0A7J3P0E4-F1
#
_entry.id   AF-A0A7J3P0E4-F1
#
_cell.length_a   1.000
_cell.length_b   1.000
_cell.length_c   1.000
_cell.angle_alpha   90.00
_cell.angle_beta   90.00
_cell.angle_gamma   90.00
#
_symmetry.space_group_name_H-M   'P 1'
#
loop_
_entity.id
_entity.type
_entity.pdbx_description
1 polymer ?
#
loop_
_entity_poly.entity_id
_entity_poly.type
_entity_poly.pdbx_seq_one_letter_code
_entity_poly.pdbx_strand_id
1 'polypeptide(L)'
;VIHWSGDPFLSEKLAKSLSLELRSPPPFTSRIERKGGRVYRRLMGVRPGEKILVNGYVAGERLSSNVTLIARDGRLEEILGGRKYPRGIQKVGKVDLAKATVKTLRTLRILGPKEARGEGRRGNRLVLIERADTSLEKARGAGMVITVGDDTTFITHEILSKLGIPVLGLIDGDADGLLEKSGGKEAGSNLYLVRVSAGKDDEAGRILKKRLFKGKPWIGMRGTPEEVGRKVVRILGELVREVVTL
;
A
#
# COMPACT_ATOMS: atom_id res chain seq x y z
N VAL A 1 -28.69 11.70 5.13
CA VAL A 1 -28.12 10.74 4.15
C VAL A 1 -27.85 11.48 2.85
N ILE A 2 -26.68 11.29 2.23
CA ILE A 2 -26.37 11.91 0.92
C ILE A 2 -26.37 10.81 -0.13
N HIS A 3 -27.09 11.02 -1.22
CA HIS A 3 -27.11 10.09 -2.35
C HIS A 3 -25.92 10.36 -3.28
N TRP A 4 -24.92 9.46 -3.31
CA TRP A 4 -23.67 9.68 -4.06
C TRP A 4 -23.59 8.98 -5.43
N SER A 5 -24.53 8.09 -5.78
CA SER A 5 -24.64 7.46 -7.12
C SER A 5 -25.78 6.44 -7.19
N GLY A 6 -26.41 6.28 -8.35
CA GLY A 6 -27.20 5.11 -8.72
C GLY A 6 -28.67 5.13 -8.26
N ASP A 7 -29.18 3.96 -7.89
CA ASP A 7 -30.56 3.76 -7.40
C ASP A 7 -30.73 4.40 -6.00
N PRO A 8 -31.65 5.35 -5.82
CA PRO A 8 -31.84 6.06 -4.56
C PRO A 8 -32.45 5.20 -3.44
N PHE A 9 -32.96 4.01 -3.76
CA PHE A 9 -33.69 3.15 -2.82
C PHE A 9 -32.95 2.93 -1.49
N LEU A 10 -31.65 2.62 -1.53
CA LEU A 10 -30.87 2.38 -0.32
C LEU A 10 -30.73 3.66 0.53
N SER A 11 -30.45 4.79 -0.10
CA SER A 11 -30.29 6.07 0.59
C SER A 11 -31.60 6.58 1.19
N GLU A 12 -32.72 6.40 0.50
CA GLU A 12 -34.06 6.74 0.99
C GLU A 12 -34.47 5.86 2.18
N LYS A 13 -34.24 4.55 2.05
CA LYS A 13 -34.53 3.60 3.13
C LYS A 13 -33.72 3.94 4.39
N LEU A 14 -32.42 4.20 4.25
CA LEU A 14 -31.57 4.61 5.37
C LEU A 14 -32.00 5.94 5.97
N ALA A 15 -32.37 6.92 5.14
CA ALA A 15 -32.85 8.22 5.61
C ALA A 15 -34.11 8.06 6.47
N LYS A 16 -35.09 7.30 5.99
CA LYS A 16 -36.34 7.03 6.70
C LYS A 16 -36.13 6.25 8.00
N SER A 17 -35.37 5.14 7.95
CA SER A 17 -35.15 4.28 9.12
C SER A 17 -34.36 4.97 10.24
N LEU A 18 -33.49 5.92 9.89
CA LEU A 18 -32.66 6.63 10.87
C LEU A 18 -33.21 8.02 11.23
N SER A 19 -34.39 8.39 10.71
CA SER A 19 -34.97 9.74 10.86
C SER A 19 -33.99 10.84 10.45
N LEU A 20 -33.24 10.63 9.37
CA LEU A 20 -32.25 11.56 8.84
C LEU A 20 -32.76 12.24 7.57
N GLU A 21 -32.38 13.49 7.36
CA GLU A 21 -32.66 14.24 6.13
C GLU A 21 -31.92 13.64 4.93
N LEU A 22 -32.60 13.44 3.80
CA LEU A 22 -31.96 13.09 2.52
C LEU A 22 -31.47 14.38 1.82
N ARG A 23 -30.18 14.47 1.49
CA ARG A 23 -29.57 15.62 0.82
C ARG A 23 -28.93 15.25 -0.51
N SER A 24 -28.98 16.18 -1.46
CA SER A 24 -28.21 16.08 -2.70
C SER A 24 -26.71 16.24 -2.43
N PRO A 25 -25.85 15.53 -3.17
CA PRO A 25 -24.42 15.74 -3.06
C PRO A 25 -24.07 17.16 -3.54
N PRO A 26 -23.08 17.83 -2.92
CA PRO A 26 -22.61 19.11 -3.42
C PRO A 26 -22.10 18.96 -4.87
N PRO A 27 -22.24 19.98 -5.72
CA PRO A 27 -21.81 19.92 -7.11
C PRO A 27 -20.32 19.54 -7.18
N PHE A 28 -20.02 18.49 -7.94
CA PHE A 28 -18.66 18.02 -8.12
C PHE A 28 -17.96 18.96 -9.11
N THR A 29 -17.11 19.85 -8.63
CA THR A 29 -16.26 20.63 -9.53
C THR A 29 -15.29 19.68 -10.22
N SER A 30 -15.19 19.76 -11.56
CA SER A 30 -14.20 18.98 -12.30
C SER A 30 -12.83 19.31 -11.73
N ARG A 31 -12.16 18.28 -11.19
CA ARG A 31 -10.82 18.41 -10.61
C ARG A 31 -9.72 18.24 -11.65
N ILE A 32 -10.12 17.95 -12.89
CA ILE A 32 -9.23 17.60 -13.99
C ILE A 32 -9.36 18.65 -15.08
N GLU A 33 -8.22 19.23 -15.46
CA GLU A 33 -8.10 20.11 -16.62
C GLU A 33 -7.09 19.52 -17.61
N ARG A 34 -7.36 19.65 -18.90
CA ARG A 34 -6.46 19.24 -19.98
C ARG A 34 -6.12 20.45 -20.82
N LYS A 35 -4.84 20.86 -20.85
CA LYS A 35 -4.39 22.04 -21.59
C LYS A 35 -2.95 21.87 -22.04
N GLY A 36 -2.65 22.18 -23.31
CA GLY A 36 -1.28 22.17 -23.85
C GLY A 36 -0.55 20.82 -23.68
N GLY A 37 -1.23 19.70 -23.90
CA GLY A 37 -0.67 18.36 -23.74
C GLY A 37 -0.47 17.90 -22.28
N ARG A 38 -0.85 18.73 -21.30
CA ARG A 38 -0.77 18.41 -19.88
C ARG A 38 -2.14 18.09 -19.29
N VAL A 39 -2.15 17.20 -18.31
CA VAL A 39 -3.30 16.90 -17.46
C VAL A 39 -3.01 17.45 -16.07
N TYR A 40 -3.90 18.30 -15.58
CA TYR A 40 -3.83 18.91 -14.25
C TYR A 40 -4.88 18.27 -13.37
N ARG A 41 -4.51 17.80 -12.17
CA ARG A 41 -5.44 17.30 -11.16
C ARG A 41 -5.30 18.07 -9.86
N ARG A 42 -6.33 18.87 -9.53
CA ARG A 42 -6.39 19.59 -8.26
C ARG A 42 -6.80 18.66 -7.12
N LEU A 43 -6.07 18.71 -6.01
CA LEU A 43 -6.38 17.96 -4.80
C LEU A 43 -7.13 18.84 -3.81
N MET A 44 -8.19 18.29 -3.21
CA MET A 44 -9.09 18.99 -2.27
C MET A 44 -9.00 18.36 -0.88
N GLY A 45 -9.22 19.16 0.17
CA GLY A 45 -9.36 18.66 1.54
C GLY A 45 -8.07 18.12 2.17
N VAL A 46 -6.91 18.47 1.60
CA VAL A 46 -5.62 17.96 2.05
C VAL A 46 -5.06 18.87 3.18
N ARG A 47 -4.09 18.43 3.99
CA ARG A 47 -3.43 19.28 5.02
C ARG A 47 -1.92 19.38 4.79
N PRO A 48 -1.27 20.52 5.12
CA PRO A 48 0.20 20.61 5.09
C PRO A 48 0.87 19.47 5.87
N GLY A 49 1.98 18.96 5.33
CA GLY A 49 2.72 17.81 5.88
C GLY A 49 2.15 16.44 5.51
N GLU A 50 1.09 16.36 4.68
CA GLU A 50 0.58 15.08 4.16
C GLU A 50 1.43 14.58 2.98
N LYS A 51 1.77 13.30 3.00
CA LYS A 51 2.30 12.56 1.86
C LYS A 51 1.23 12.43 0.79
N ILE A 52 1.65 12.52 -0.46
CA ILE A 52 0.79 12.38 -1.65
C ILE A 52 1.10 11.04 -2.28
N LEU A 53 0.11 10.15 -2.33
CA LEU A 53 0.22 8.83 -2.94
C LEU A 53 -0.51 8.82 -4.28
N VAL A 54 0.16 8.30 -5.31
CA VAL A 54 -0.40 8.09 -6.65
C VAL A 54 -0.28 6.60 -6.98
N ASN A 55 -1.42 5.94 -7.21
CA ASN A 55 -1.51 4.50 -7.45
C ASN A 55 -0.73 3.64 -6.42
N GLY A 56 -0.77 4.06 -5.15
CA GLY A 56 -0.15 3.36 -4.03
C GLY A 56 1.28 3.77 -3.70
N TYR A 57 1.97 4.53 -4.56
CA TYR A 57 3.35 4.99 -4.31
C TYR A 57 3.36 6.43 -3.80
N VAL A 58 4.22 6.71 -2.81
CA VAL A 58 4.50 8.08 -2.35
C VAL A 58 5.15 8.84 -3.50
N ALA A 59 4.47 9.84 -4.07
CA ALA A 59 4.99 10.64 -5.17
C ALA A 59 5.57 11.99 -4.71
N GLY A 60 5.26 12.39 -3.47
CA GLY A 60 5.68 13.65 -2.91
C GLY A 60 5.02 13.96 -1.57
N GLU A 61 5.20 15.18 -1.12
CA GLU A 61 4.64 15.71 0.13
C GLU A 61 4.00 17.07 -0.13
N ARG A 62 2.88 17.35 0.52
CA ARG A 62 2.20 18.64 0.40
C ARG A 62 2.81 19.71 1.29
N LEU A 63 3.01 20.88 0.71
CA LEU A 63 3.49 22.08 1.41
C LEU A 63 2.40 23.13 1.61
N SER A 64 1.38 23.20 0.74
CA SER A 64 0.35 24.24 0.77
C SER A 64 -1.06 23.68 0.76
N SER A 65 -2.07 24.50 1.08
CA SER A 65 -3.47 24.10 1.04
C SER A 65 -4.02 23.80 -0.37
N ASN A 66 -3.27 24.18 -1.41
CA ASN A 66 -3.67 24.06 -2.82
C ASN A 66 -2.62 23.26 -3.59
N VAL A 67 -2.89 21.97 -3.80
CA VAL A 67 -1.98 21.08 -4.53
C VAL A 67 -2.56 20.72 -5.88
N THR A 68 -1.74 20.81 -6.93
CA THR A 68 -2.09 20.35 -8.28
C THR A 68 -1.02 19.39 -8.80
N LEU A 69 -1.44 18.19 -9.16
CA LEU A 69 -0.60 17.23 -9.87
C LEU A 69 -0.64 17.53 -11.35
N ILE A 70 0.52 17.50 -12.01
CA ILE A 70 0.64 17.78 -13.45
C ILE A 70 1.31 16.59 -14.11
N ALA A 71 0.66 16.01 -15.11
CA ALA A 71 1.24 14.97 -15.93
C ALA A 71 1.32 15.39 -17.40
N ARG A 72 2.40 14.99 -18.07
CA ARG A 72 2.62 15.15 -19.51
C ARG A 72 3.03 13.82 -20.10
N ASP A 73 2.46 13.45 -21.25
CA ASP A 73 2.73 12.16 -21.93
C ASP A 73 2.58 10.94 -21.01
N GLY A 74 1.62 11.03 -20.08
CA GLY A 74 1.35 10.01 -19.09
C GLY A 74 2.42 9.85 -18.01
N ARG A 75 3.28 10.84 -17.76
CA ARG A 75 4.24 10.82 -16.63
C ARG A 75 3.96 11.99 -15.70
N LEU A 76 4.02 11.75 -14.39
CA LEU A 76 3.91 12.81 -13.39
C LEU A 76 5.14 13.73 -13.49
N GLU A 77 4.93 14.95 -13.94
CA GLU A 77 5.98 15.95 -14.23
C GLU A 77 6.19 16.86 -13.01
N GLU A 78 5.10 17.28 -12.37
CA GLU A 78 5.13 18.31 -11.32
C GLU A 78 4.04 18.12 -10.25
N ILE A 79 4.33 18.66 -9.05
CA ILE A 79 3.41 18.78 -7.93
C ILE A 79 3.45 20.25 -7.48
N LEU A 80 2.55 21.08 -8.00
CA LEU A 80 2.41 22.46 -7.53
C LEU A 80 1.86 22.47 -6.11
N GLY A 81 2.41 23.32 -5.24
CA GLY A 81 2.03 23.37 -3.82
C GLY A 81 2.56 22.19 -2.99
N GLY A 82 3.48 21.38 -3.56
CA GLY A 82 4.11 20.25 -2.89
C GLY A 82 5.56 20.06 -3.30
N ARG A 83 6.24 19.13 -2.62
CA ARG A 83 7.59 18.67 -2.92
C ARG A 83 7.51 17.33 -3.64
N LYS A 84 8.27 17.17 -4.73
CA LYS A 84 8.39 15.89 -5.44
C LYS A 84 9.24 14.89 -4.65
N TYR A 85 8.90 13.62 -4.76
CA TYR A 85 9.75 12.51 -4.32
C TYR A 85 10.21 11.70 -5.55
N PRO A 86 11.41 11.99 -6.11
CA PRO A 86 11.82 11.46 -7.42
C PRO A 86 11.78 9.93 -7.54
N ARG A 87 12.27 9.20 -6.54
CA ARG A 87 12.25 7.73 -6.54
C ARG A 87 10.82 7.19 -6.59
N GLY A 88 9.92 7.79 -5.82
CA GLY A 88 8.51 7.45 -5.83
C GLY A 88 7.81 7.76 -7.16
N ILE A 89 8.10 8.91 -7.79
CA ILE A 89 7.60 9.25 -9.13
C ILE A 89 8.08 8.25 -10.19
N GLN A 90 9.32 7.76 -10.09
CA GLN A 90 9.81 6.69 -10.95
C GLN A 90 9.00 5.40 -10.76
N LYS A 91 8.66 5.03 -9.51
CA LYS A 91 7.80 3.87 -9.19
C LYS A 91 6.36 4.04 -9.71
N VAL A 92 5.81 5.26 -9.70
CA VAL A 92 4.49 5.55 -10.30
C VAL A 92 4.45 5.23 -11.79
N GLY A 93 5.53 5.53 -12.53
CA GLY A 93 5.65 5.22 -13.95
C GLY A 93 4.59 5.93 -14.82
N LYS A 94 3.97 5.18 -15.75
CA LYS A 94 2.94 5.72 -16.64
C LYS A 94 1.61 5.86 -15.89
N VAL A 95 1.02 7.05 -15.92
CA VAL A 95 -0.18 7.43 -15.17
C VAL A 95 -1.12 8.30 -16.00
N ASP A 96 -2.41 7.97 -15.97
CA ASP A 96 -3.49 8.87 -16.38
C ASP A 96 -4.05 9.52 -15.11
N LEU A 97 -3.73 10.79 -14.87
CA LEU A 97 -4.17 11.48 -13.65
C LEU A 97 -5.70 11.57 -13.53
N ALA A 98 -6.45 11.48 -14.63
CA ALA A 98 -7.91 11.45 -14.56
C ALA A 98 -8.46 10.15 -13.95
N LYS A 99 -7.73 9.04 -14.11
CA LYS A 99 -8.11 7.70 -13.63
C LYS A 99 -7.30 7.22 -12.42
N ALA A 100 -6.17 7.84 -12.15
CA ALA A 100 -5.28 7.45 -11.07
C ALA A 100 -5.97 7.50 -9.71
N THR A 101 -5.63 6.57 -8.83
CA THR A 101 -5.98 6.70 -7.41
C THR A 101 -5.00 7.69 -6.78
N VAL A 102 -5.52 8.78 -6.23
CA VAL A 102 -4.71 9.77 -5.50
C VAL A 102 -5.22 9.87 -4.08
N LYS A 103 -4.34 9.63 -3.11
CA LYS A 103 -4.63 9.68 -1.67
C LYS A 103 -3.64 10.62 -1.00
N THR A 104 -4.07 11.24 0.08
CA THR A 104 -3.20 12.03 0.94
C THR A 104 -3.35 11.58 2.38
N LEU A 105 -2.22 11.49 3.10
CA LEU A 105 -2.19 11.07 4.49
C LEU A 105 -0.90 11.57 5.15
N ARG A 106 -0.95 11.86 6.45
CA ARG A 106 0.27 12.18 7.22
C ARG A 106 0.99 10.88 7.56
N THR A 107 0.27 10.01 8.26
CA THR A 107 0.71 8.71 8.74
C THR A 107 -0.49 7.77 8.75
N LEU A 108 -0.21 6.48 8.67
CA LEU A 108 -1.13 5.42 9.01
C LEU A 108 -0.97 5.16 10.51
N ARG A 109 -2.07 5.30 11.24
CA ARG A 109 -2.13 4.92 12.64
C ARG A 109 -1.94 3.41 12.74
N ILE A 110 -0.92 2.99 13.46
CA ILE A 110 -0.76 1.60 13.88
C ILE A 110 -1.55 1.46 15.17
N LEU A 111 -2.68 0.76 15.10
CA LEU A 111 -3.31 0.23 16.29
C LEU A 111 -2.69 -1.14 16.44
N GLY A 112 -1.73 -1.31 17.37
CA GLY A 112 -0.98 -2.55 17.54
C GLY A 112 -1.87 -3.77 17.35
N PRO A 113 -1.40 -4.80 16.63
CA PRO A 113 -2.26 -5.86 16.13
C PRO A 113 -2.96 -6.54 17.32
N LYS A 114 -4.24 -6.23 17.52
CA LYS A 114 -5.08 -7.08 18.38
C LYS A 114 -5.16 -8.41 17.67
N GLU A 115 -4.52 -9.42 18.25
CA GLU A 115 -4.45 -10.77 17.71
C GLU A 115 -5.81 -11.20 17.17
N ALA A 116 -5.79 -11.83 16.00
CA ALA A 116 -7.00 -12.41 15.44
C ALA A 116 -7.60 -13.38 16.46
N ARG A 117 -8.83 -13.09 16.91
CA ARG A 117 -9.65 -14.07 17.63
C ARG A 117 -10.13 -15.10 16.60
N GLY A 118 -9.26 -16.05 16.28
CA GLY A 118 -9.61 -17.20 15.46
C GLY A 118 -8.49 -17.66 14.54
N GLU A 119 -8.23 -18.96 14.56
CA GLU A 119 -7.51 -19.70 13.52
C GLU A 119 -8.37 -19.66 12.24
N GLY A 120 -8.37 -18.52 11.54
CA GLY A 120 -8.91 -18.48 10.18
C GLY A 120 -8.23 -19.57 9.37
N ARG A 121 -9.01 -20.36 8.61
CA ARG A 121 -8.47 -21.41 7.73
C ARG A 121 -7.41 -20.79 6.81
N ARG A 122 -6.14 -20.98 7.14
CA ARG A 122 -5.01 -20.54 6.33
C ARG A 122 -5.11 -21.23 4.97
N GLY A 123 -4.96 -20.45 3.90
CA GLY A 123 -4.90 -21.03 2.57
C GLY A 123 -3.57 -21.75 2.36
N ASN A 124 -3.34 -22.21 1.13
CA ASN A 124 -2.12 -22.91 0.75
C ASN A 124 -1.28 -22.13 -0.27
N ARG A 125 -1.53 -20.82 -0.45
CA ARG A 125 -0.77 -20.00 -1.40
C ARG A 125 0.32 -19.21 -0.70
N LEU A 126 1.50 -19.17 -1.30
CA LEU A 126 2.53 -18.19 -1.02
C LEU A 126 2.37 -17.07 -2.04
N VAL A 127 2.16 -15.84 -1.59
CA VAL A 127 1.81 -14.70 -2.46
C VAL A 127 2.89 -13.61 -2.37
N LEU A 128 3.28 -13.01 -3.51
CA LEU A 128 4.21 -11.87 -3.55
C LEU A 128 3.44 -10.55 -3.62
N ILE A 129 3.71 -9.64 -2.69
CA ILE A 129 3.06 -8.33 -2.59
C ILE A 129 4.11 -7.21 -2.61
N GLU A 130 4.12 -6.46 -3.71
CA GLU A 130 5.05 -5.34 -3.93
C GLU A 130 4.41 -3.98 -3.60
N ARG A 131 3.11 -3.94 -3.28
CA ARG A 131 2.37 -2.73 -2.92
C ARG A 131 1.30 -2.99 -1.88
N ALA A 132 1.30 -2.18 -0.81
CA ALA A 132 0.41 -2.31 0.34
C ALA A 132 -1.09 -2.17 0.00
N ASP A 133 -1.44 -1.36 -1.00
CA ASP A 133 -2.83 -1.12 -1.39
C ASP A 133 -3.49 -2.35 -2.05
N THR A 134 -2.69 -3.34 -2.46
CA THR A 134 -3.16 -4.61 -3.03
C THR A 134 -3.23 -5.76 -2.02
N SER A 135 -2.85 -5.51 -0.76
CA SER A 135 -2.60 -6.59 0.22
C SER A 135 -3.81 -7.45 0.49
N LEU A 136 -4.98 -6.84 0.75
CA LEU A 136 -6.20 -7.57 1.08
C LEU A 136 -6.74 -8.41 -0.11
N GLU A 137 -6.67 -7.85 -1.31
CA GLU A 137 -7.13 -8.53 -2.53
C GLU A 137 -6.26 -9.74 -2.85
N LYS A 138 -4.93 -9.55 -2.82
CA LYS A 138 -3.96 -10.59 -3.18
C LYS A 138 -3.81 -11.68 -2.11
N ALA A 139 -4.04 -11.36 -0.83
CA ALA A 139 -3.93 -12.33 0.26
C ALA A 139 -5.06 -13.37 0.30
N ARG A 140 -6.05 -13.30 -0.60
CA ARG A 140 -7.14 -14.30 -0.67
C ARG A 140 -6.61 -15.71 -0.92
N GLY A 141 -6.81 -16.59 0.06
CA GLY A 141 -6.31 -17.96 0.04
C GLY A 141 -4.80 -18.07 0.27
N ALA A 142 -4.15 -17.03 0.80
CA ALA A 142 -2.76 -17.10 1.23
C ALA A 142 -2.64 -17.94 2.50
N GLY A 143 -1.66 -18.83 2.50
CA GLY A 143 -1.09 -19.41 3.73
C GLY A 143 0.00 -18.52 4.32
N MET A 144 0.66 -17.73 3.47
CA MET A 144 1.69 -16.76 3.84
C MET A 144 1.89 -15.73 2.72
N VAL A 145 2.34 -14.54 3.07
CA VAL A 145 2.69 -13.46 2.12
C VAL A 145 4.17 -13.11 2.22
N ILE A 146 4.81 -12.86 1.08
CA ILE A 146 6.12 -12.21 1.00
C ILE A 146 5.92 -10.78 0.51
N THR A 147 6.42 -9.79 1.24
CA THR A 147 6.37 -8.37 0.88
C THR A 147 7.73 -7.82 0.47
N VAL A 148 7.72 -6.79 -0.37
CA VAL A 148 8.92 -6.06 -0.79
C VAL A 148 8.79 -4.59 -0.40
N GLY A 149 9.77 -4.12 0.37
CA GLY A 149 9.87 -2.75 0.87
C GLY A 149 9.36 -2.59 2.30
N ASP A 150 9.96 -1.67 3.03
CA ASP A 150 9.71 -1.39 4.45
C ASP A 150 8.24 -1.02 4.70
N ASP A 151 7.73 0.07 4.11
CA ASP A 151 6.34 0.50 4.34
C ASP A 151 5.33 -0.57 3.86
N THR A 152 5.60 -1.20 2.71
CA THR A 152 4.74 -2.28 2.21
C THR A 152 4.65 -3.43 3.21
N THR A 153 5.77 -3.83 3.80
CA THR A 153 5.85 -4.92 4.77
C THR A 153 5.02 -4.62 5.99
N PHE A 154 5.28 -3.50 6.65
CA PHE A 154 4.64 -3.19 7.91
C PHE A 154 3.15 -2.87 7.74
N ILE A 155 2.74 -2.14 6.69
CA ILE A 155 1.31 -1.90 6.40
C ILE A 155 0.60 -3.23 6.10
N THR A 156 1.24 -4.11 5.33
CA THR A 156 0.65 -5.42 5.00
C THR A 156 0.53 -6.29 6.25
N HIS A 157 1.54 -6.30 7.12
CA HIS A 157 1.49 -7.02 8.38
C HIS A 157 0.38 -6.51 9.29
N GLU A 158 0.23 -5.18 9.44
CA GLU A 158 -0.85 -4.57 10.23
C GLU A 158 -2.26 -4.99 9.75
N ILE A 159 -2.43 -5.19 8.44
CA ILE A 159 -3.70 -5.66 7.85
C ILE A 159 -3.87 -7.17 8.02
N LEU A 160 -2.83 -7.95 7.68
CA LEU A 160 -2.92 -9.40 7.54
C LEU A 160 -2.74 -10.17 8.86
N SER A 161 -2.10 -9.58 9.86
CA SER A 161 -2.03 -10.14 11.22
C SER A 161 -3.42 -10.33 11.83
N LYS A 162 -4.35 -9.40 11.56
CA LYS A 162 -5.77 -9.48 11.95
C LYS A 162 -6.53 -10.63 11.28
N LEU A 163 -5.97 -11.19 10.20
CA LEU A 163 -6.47 -12.37 9.49
C LEU A 163 -5.69 -13.65 9.83
N GLY A 164 -4.71 -13.57 10.74
CA GLY A 164 -3.84 -14.69 11.09
C GLY A 164 -2.89 -15.14 9.97
N ILE A 165 -2.69 -14.31 8.94
CA ILE A 165 -1.82 -14.62 7.79
C ILE A 165 -0.41 -14.10 8.07
N PRO A 166 0.62 -14.97 8.11
CA PRO A 166 2.00 -14.55 8.34
C PRO A 166 2.57 -13.78 7.15
N VAL A 167 3.44 -12.82 7.47
CA VAL A 167 4.11 -11.94 6.51
C VAL A 167 5.61 -12.10 6.66
N LEU A 168 6.30 -12.36 5.53
CA LEU A 168 7.74 -12.21 5.43
C LEU A 168 8.09 -10.97 4.63
N GLY A 169 8.73 -10.00 5.25
CA GLY A 169 9.18 -8.76 4.62
C GLY A 169 10.61 -8.79 4.16
N LEU A 170 10.83 -8.40 2.90
CA LEU A 170 12.14 -7.97 2.41
C LEU A 170 12.27 -6.47 2.64
N ILE A 171 13.16 -6.08 3.55
CA ILE A 171 13.35 -4.68 3.96
C ILE A 171 14.82 -4.30 3.81
N ASP A 172 15.11 -3.03 3.57
CA ASP A 172 16.48 -2.52 3.54
C ASP A 172 16.73 -1.41 4.58
N GLY A 173 15.67 -1.02 5.31
CA GLY A 173 15.73 -0.05 6.39
C GLY A 173 15.45 1.40 5.96
N ASP A 174 14.96 1.62 4.73
CA ASP A 174 14.77 2.95 4.15
C ASP A 174 13.34 3.51 4.21
N ALA A 175 12.53 3.05 5.17
CA ALA A 175 11.11 3.39 5.30
C ALA A 175 10.77 4.86 5.01
N ASP A 176 9.78 5.09 4.14
CA ASP A 176 9.32 6.43 3.77
C ASP A 176 8.60 7.12 4.95
N GLY A 177 8.32 6.42 6.05
CA GLY A 177 7.66 6.99 7.22
C GLY A 177 6.15 7.14 7.02
N LEU A 178 5.53 6.21 6.27
CA LEU A 178 4.06 6.14 6.18
C LEU A 178 3.42 5.64 7.46
N LEU A 179 4.20 5.06 8.36
CA LEU A 179 3.74 4.50 9.62
C LEU A 179 4.18 5.39 10.79
N GLU A 180 3.29 5.56 11.76
CA GLU A 180 3.68 6.17 13.03
C GLU A 180 4.77 5.34 13.70
N LYS A 181 5.77 6.00 14.32
CA LYS A 181 6.74 5.37 15.22
C LYS A 181 6.04 4.91 16.51
N SER A 182 5.10 3.99 16.36
CA SER A 182 4.57 3.21 17.47
C SER A 182 5.70 2.28 17.89
N GLY A 183 6.09 2.34 19.17
CA GLY A 183 7.19 1.56 19.70
C GLY A 183 7.02 0.09 19.32
N GLY A 184 7.92 -0.41 18.46
CA GLY A 184 7.92 -1.78 17.97
C GLY A 184 8.19 -2.77 19.10
N LYS A 185 7.19 -3.02 19.93
CA LYS A 185 7.27 -3.95 21.06
C LYS A 185 6.17 -5.00 21.11
N GLU A 186 5.19 -4.94 20.22
CA GLU A 186 4.17 -5.99 20.08
C GLU A 186 4.06 -6.38 18.62
N ALA A 187 5.17 -6.82 18.03
CA ALA A 187 5.06 -7.64 16.85
C ALA A 187 4.43 -8.96 17.31
N GLY A 188 3.25 -9.27 16.77
CA GLY A 188 2.69 -10.60 16.95
C GLY A 188 3.56 -11.61 16.20
N SER A 189 3.56 -12.86 16.70
CA SER A 189 4.35 -14.05 16.30
C SER A 189 4.30 -14.51 14.83
N ASN A 190 3.95 -13.62 13.89
CA ASN A 190 3.66 -13.89 12.49
C ASN A 190 4.38 -12.91 11.54
N LEU A 191 5.40 -12.16 12.00
CA LEU A 191 6.23 -11.28 11.16
C LEU A 191 7.67 -11.79 11.04
N TYR A 192 8.10 -12.08 9.83
CA TYR A 192 9.47 -12.49 9.53
C TYR A 192 10.13 -11.39 8.71
N LEU A 193 11.24 -10.82 9.16
CA LEU A 193 11.96 -9.78 8.45
C LEU A 193 13.27 -10.35 7.91
N VAL A 194 13.49 -10.19 6.61
CA VAL A 194 14.77 -10.43 5.95
C VAL A 194 15.32 -9.07 5.55
N ARG A 195 16.28 -8.58 6.32
CA ARG A 195 16.97 -7.33 6.01
C ARG A 195 18.00 -7.59 4.94
N VAL A 196 17.89 -6.88 3.82
CA VAL A 196 18.87 -6.88 2.73
C VAL A 196 19.75 -5.65 2.79
N SER A 197 20.77 -5.59 1.94
CA SER A 197 21.64 -4.42 1.82
C SER A 197 20.84 -3.16 1.44
N ALA A 198 21.28 -1.97 1.87
CA ALA A 198 20.60 -0.71 1.61
C ALA A 198 20.28 -0.49 0.11
N GLY A 199 19.04 -0.14 -0.22
CA GLY A 199 18.55 0.07 -1.58
C GLY A 199 18.34 -1.21 -2.40
N LYS A 200 18.33 -2.39 -1.77
CA LYS A 200 18.30 -3.69 -2.47
C LYS A 200 17.02 -4.49 -2.27
N ASP A 201 16.02 -3.94 -1.59
CA ASP A 201 14.70 -4.56 -1.41
C ASP A 201 14.03 -4.88 -2.77
N ASP A 202 13.98 -3.90 -3.67
CA ASP A 202 13.43 -4.01 -5.02
C ASP A 202 14.19 -5.06 -5.86
N GLU A 203 15.51 -5.17 -5.65
CA GLU A 203 16.35 -6.19 -6.29
C GLU A 203 16.08 -7.60 -5.75
N ALA A 204 15.99 -7.75 -4.44
CA ALA A 204 15.65 -9.00 -3.79
C ALA A 204 14.25 -9.48 -4.23
N GLY A 205 13.28 -8.57 -4.30
CA GLY A 205 11.93 -8.84 -4.81
C GLY A 205 11.95 -9.38 -6.23
N ARG A 206 12.71 -8.77 -7.13
CA ARG A 206 12.88 -9.23 -8.52
C ARG A 206 13.54 -10.60 -8.60
N ILE A 207 14.55 -10.88 -7.77
CA ILE A 207 15.20 -12.20 -7.70
C ILE A 207 14.20 -13.27 -7.25
N LEU A 208 13.42 -13.03 -6.20
CA LEU A 208 12.39 -13.98 -5.75
C LEU A 208 11.30 -14.18 -6.80
N LYS A 209 10.83 -13.10 -7.43
CA LYS A 209 9.82 -13.19 -8.50
C LYS A 209 10.29 -14.11 -9.63
N LYS A 210 11.57 -14.02 -10.01
CA LYS A 210 12.19 -14.88 -11.04
C LYS A 210 12.44 -16.31 -10.55
N ARG A 211 13.14 -16.49 -9.42
CA ARG A 211 13.67 -17.79 -8.97
C ARG A 211 12.68 -18.62 -8.16
N LEU A 212 11.90 -17.98 -7.28
CA LEU A 212 10.92 -18.66 -6.42
C LEU A 212 9.55 -18.75 -7.09
N PHE A 213 9.05 -17.62 -7.60
CA PHE A 213 7.70 -17.53 -8.16
C PHE A 213 7.61 -17.85 -9.65
N LYS A 214 8.74 -17.96 -10.37
CA LYS A 214 8.79 -18.20 -11.82
C LYS A 214 7.90 -17.23 -12.61
N GLY A 215 7.86 -15.97 -12.19
CA GLY A 215 7.04 -14.90 -12.78
C GLY A 215 5.57 -14.90 -12.37
N LYS A 216 5.08 -15.89 -11.61
CA LYS A 216 3.69 -15.98 -11.16
C LYS A 216 3.42 -15.04 -9.97
N PRO A 217 2.17 -14.55 -9.79
CA PRO A 217 1.82 -13.72 -8.63
C PRO A 217 1.78 -14.52 -7.31
N TRP A 218 1.61 -15.85 -7.40
CA TRP A 218 1.57 -16.76 -6.28
C TRP A 218 2.02 -18.16 -6.70
N ILE A 219 2.41 -18.97 -5.72
CA ILE A 219 2.69 -20.41 -5.87
C ILE A 219 2.04 -21.19 -4.74
N GLY A 220 1.95 -22.52 -4.86
CA GLY A 220 1.58 -23.35 -3.72
C GLY A 220 2.65 -23.28 -2.63
N MET A 221 2.25 -22.93 -1.42
CA MET A 221 3.08 -22.95 -0.22
C MET A 221 3.39 -24.40 0.14
N ARG A 222 4.67 -24.69 0.38
CA ARG A 222 5.16 -25.99 0.85
C ARG A 222 6.02 -25.74 2.08
N GLY A 223 5.66 -26.35 3.20
CA GLY A 223 6.37 -26.19 4.46
C GLY A 223 5.83 -25.08 5.36
N THR A 224 6.47 -24.90 6.51
CA THR A 224 6.14 -23.87 7.50
C THR A 224 6.64 -22.49 7.08
N PRO A 225 6.16 -21.39 7.69
CA PRO A 225 6.71 -20.05 7.45
C PRO A 225 8.23 -19.95 7.65
N GLU A 226 8.78 -20.65 8.65
CA GLU A 226 10.24 -20.70 8.92
C GLU A 226 11.00 -21.42 7.79
N GLU A 227 10.42 -22.47 7.23
CA GLU A 227 11.00 -23.18 6.07
C GLU A 227 10.99 -22.31 4.81
N VAL A 228 9.91 -21.56 4.61
CA VAL A 228 9.83 -20.56 3.53
C VAL A 228 10.88 -19.46 3.75
N GLY A 229 11.03 -18.97 4.98
CA GLY A 229 12.06 -17.99 5.33
C GLY A 229 13.48 -18.47 5.03
N ARG A 230 13.83 -19.69 5.47
CA ARG A 230 15.12 -20.32 5.14
C ARG A 230 15.34 -20.45 3.63
N LYS A 231 14.30 -20.81 2.88
CA LYS A 231 14.37 -20.90 1.42
C LYS A 231 14.61 -19.54 0.77
N VAL A 232 13.94 -18.49 1.25
CA VAL A 232 14.14 -17.11 0.77
C VAL A 232 15.59 -16.66 1.01
N VAL A 233 16.12 -16.88 2.22
CA VAL A 233 17.51 -16.52 2.56
C VAL A 233 18.50 -17.22 1.63
N ARG A 234 18.34 -18.52 1.39
CA ARG A 234 19.20 -19.27 0.45
C ARG A 234 19.15 -18.73 -0.98
N ILE A 235 17.98 -18.28 -1.44
CA ILE A 235 17.82 -17.73 -2.80
C ILE A 235 18.49 -16.37 -2.94
N LEU A 236 18.41 -15.54 -1.90
CA LEU A 236 18.97 -14.19 -1.88
C LEU A 236 20.47 -14.16 -1.59
N GLY A 237 20.99 -15.15 -0.84
CA GLY A 237 22.42 -15.31 -0.58
C GLY A 237 23.03 -14.06 0.06
N GLU A 238 24.09 -13.54 -0.56
CA GLU A 238 24.87 -12.40 -0.08
C GLU A 238 24.09 -11.07 0.03
N LEU A 239 22.90 -10.99 -0.56
CA LEU A 239 22.05 -9.81 -0.39
C LEU A 239 21.51 -9.69 1.05
N VAL A 240 21.38 -10.80 1.77
CA VAL A 240 20.84 -10.84 3.13
C VAL A 240 21.89 -10.37 4.14
N ARG A 241 21.50 -9.44 4.99
CA ARG A 241 22.31 -8.92 6.10
C ARG A 241 21.89 -9.49 7.43
N GLU A 242 20.59 -9.62 7.65
CA GLU A 242 20.03 -10.04 8.92
C GLU A 242 18.66 -10.71 8.69
N VAL A 243 18.31 -11.64 9.57
CA VAL A 243 16.97 -12.24 9.64
C VAL A 243 16.45 -12.05 11.04
N VAL A 244 15.33 -11.33 11.19
CA VAL A 244 14.68 -11.07 12.47
C VAL A 244 13.30 -11.71 12.43
N THR A 245 12.96 -12.49 13.45
CA THR A 245 11.58 -12.98 13.63
C THR A 245 10.99 -12.19 14.78
N LEU A 246 9.81 -11.61 14.54
CA LEU A 246 9.12 -10.73 15.47
C LEU A 246 7.72 -11.29 15.77
#